data_AF-A0A8B2ZB66-F1
#
_entry.id   AF-A0A8B2ZB66-F1
#
_cell.length_a   1.000
_cell.length_b   1.000
_cell.length_c   1.000
_cell.angle_alpha   90.00
_cell.angle_beta   90.00
_cell.angle_gamma   90.00
#
_symmetry.space_group_name_H-M   'P 1'
#
loop_
_entity.id
_entity.type
_entity.pdbx_description
1 polymer ?
#
loop_
_entity_poly.entity_id
_entity_poly.type
_entity_poly.pdbx_seq_one_letter_code
_entity_poly.pdbx_strand_id
1 'polypeptide(L)'
;MKQTTPYQLERARTYRAEAQRAIEYILSNDDFNKAKLILKSLKRSINAEINMSDDEDSAYVKLLVAINQDLDGKKDAFFQLEIIRNDFFRFIVAQTGSSDASR
;
A
#
# COMPACT_ATOMS: atom_id res chain seq x y z
N MET A 1 18.52 -7.70 -5.62
CA MET A 1 17.38 -6.79 -5.37
C MET A 1 17.95 -5.46 -4.90
N LYS A 2 17.48 -4.33 -5.46
CA LYS A 2 17.88 -3.01 -4.96
C LYS A 2 17.35 -2.79 -3.55
N GLN A 3 18.12 -2.12 -2.71
CA GLN A 3 17.74 -1.81 -1.34
C GLN A 3 16.59 -0.78 -1.35
N THR A 4 15.57 -1.03 -0.53
CA THR A 4 14.45 -0.08 -0.37
C THR A 4 14.96 1.21 0.26
N THR A 5 14.59 2.35 -0.32
CA THR A 5 15.00 3.65 0.22
C THR A 5 14.17 4.02 1.45
N PRO A 6 14.67 4.90 2.35
CA PRO A 6 13.88 5.41 3.48
C PRO A 6 12.54 6.03 3.04
N TYR A 7 12.54 6.73 1.89
CA TYR A 7 11.33 7.28 1.29
C TYR A 7 10.30 6.19 0.99
N GLN A 8 10.70 5.13 0.26
CA GLN A 8 9.80 4.03 -0.11
C GLN A 8 9.21 3.31 1.11
N LEU A 9 10.03 3.13 2.15
CA LEU A 9 9.55 2.54 3.40
C LEU A 9 8.54 3.43 4.11
N GLU A 10 8.75 4.75 4.15
CA GLU A 10 7.82 5.70 4.75
C GLU A 10 6.50 5.81 3.98
N ARG A 11 6.57 5.78 2.64
CA ARG A 11 5.37 5.70 1.79
C ARG A 11 4.57 4.44 2.05
N ALA A 12 5.23 3.28 2.13
CA ALA A 12 4.56 2.02 2.48
C ALA A 12 3.85 2.09 3.84
N ARG A 13 4.50 2.69 4.87
CA ARG A 13 3.88 2.91 6.19
C ARG A 13 2.65 3.80 6.10
N THR A 14 2.76 4.91 5.36
CA THR A 14 1.67 5.86 5.14
C THR A 14 0.47 5.17 4.50
N TYR A 15 0.67 4.45 3.39
CA TYR A 15 -0.41 3.77 2.68
C TYR A 15 -1.07 2.68 3.50
N ARG A 16 -0.29 1.90 4.26
CA ARG A 16 -0.83 0.92 5.21
C ARG A 16 -1.73 1.59 6.25
N ALA A 17 -1.27 2.69 6.84
CA ALA A 17 -2.02 3.41 7.88
C ALA A 17 -3.31 4.01 7.34
N GLU A 18 -3.28 4.62 6.15
CA GLU A 18 -4.47 5.15 5.49
C GLU A 18 -5.49 4.05 5.15
N ALA A 19 -5.02 2.90 4.64
CA ALA A 19 -5.89 1.76 4.35
C ALA A 19 -6.55 1.22 5.64
N GLN A 20 -5.78 1.08 6.72
CA GLN A 20 -6.30 0.68 8.03
C GLN A 20 -7.35 1.67 8.55
N ARG A 21 -7.09 2.98 8.47
CA ARG A 21 -8.05 4.02 8.87
C ARG A 21 -9.34 3.97 8.05
N ALA A 22 -9.25 3.67 6.75
CA ALA A 22 -10.43 3.52 5.89
C ALA A 22 -11.25 2.28 6.27
N ILE A 23 -10.59 1.17 6.63
CA ILE A 23 -11.25 -0.03 7.16
C ILE A 23 -11.97 0.30 8.47
N GLU A 24 -11.36 1.07 9.37
CA GLU A 24 -11.99 1.51 10.63
C GLU A 24 -13.23 2.38 10.40
N TYR A 25 -13.26 3.22 9.37
CA TYR A 25 -14.49 3.95 9.02
C TYR A 25 -15.64 3.01 8.64
N ILE A 26 -15.35 1.92 7.93
CA ILE A 26 -16.35 0.91 7.59
C ILE A 26 -16.80 0.16 8.86
N LEU A 27 -15.85 -0.38 9.63
CA LEU A 27 -16.16 -1.27 10.74
C LEU A 27 -16.78 -0.57 11.95
N SER A 28 -16.36 0.65 12.25
CA SER A 28 -16.77 1.36 13.48
C SER A 28 -17.87 2.38 13.27
N ASN A 29 -18.00 2.92 12.04
CA ASN A 29 -18.92 4.03 11.77
C ASN A 29 -19.90 3.75 10.63
N ASP A 30 -19.82 2.59 9.97
CA ASP A 30 -20.56 2.27 8.75
C ASP A 30 -20.36 3.32 7.62
N ASP A 31 -19.26 4.08 7.67
CA ASP A 31 -18.99 5.22 6.78
C ASP A 31 -18.23 4.77 5.54
N PHE A 32 -18.95 4.07 4.66
CA PHE A 32 -18.43 3.62 3.38
C PHE A 32 -18.04 4.76 2.45
N ASN A 33 -18.67 5.93 2.57
CA ASN A 33 -18.38 7.06 1.69
C ASN A 33 -16.99 7.61 1.96
N LYS A 34 -16.65 7.81 3.23
CA LYS A 34 -15.32 8.27 3.64
C LYS A 34 -14.25 7.23 3.34
N ALA A 35 -14.53 5.96 3.55
CA ALA A 35 -13.63 4.87 3.16
C ALA A 35 -13.37 4.85 1.65
N LYS A 36 -14.41 5.01 0.81
CA LYS A 36 -14.27 5.09 -0.66
C LYS A 36 -13.46 6.31 -1.10
N LEU A 37 -13.57 7.45 -0.43
CA LEU A 37 -12.75 8.62 -0.72
C LEU A 37 -11.26 8.38 -0.44
N ILE A 38 -10.95 7.73 0.68
CA ILE A 38 -9.56 7.34 1.01
C ILE A 38 -9.04 6.34 -0.02
N LEU A 39 -9.82 5.29 -0.34
CA LEU A 39 -9.45 4.31 -1.36
C LEU A 39 -9.17 4.97 -2.72
N LYS A 40 -10.02 5.92 -3.15
CA LYS A 40 -9.79 6.69 -4.38
C LYS A 40 -8.52 7.52 -4.31
N SER A 41 -8.17 8.07 -3.15
CA SER A 41 -6.91 8.78 -2.95
C SER A 41 -5.71 7.84 -3.08
N LEU A 42 -5.74 6.72 -2.36
CA LEU A 42 -4.70 5.68 -2.39
C LEU A 42 -4.43 5.19 -3.82
N LYS A 43 -5.48 4.82 -4.56
CA LYS A 43 -5.35 4.37 -5.96
C LYS A 43 -4.66 5.42 -6.84
N ARG A 44 -5.01 6.70 -6.67
CA ARG A 44 -4.40 7.78 -7.45
C ARG A 44 -2.92 7.97 -7.09
N SER A 45 -2.60 7.96 -5.81
CA SER A 45 -1.22 8.12 -5.35
C SER A 45 -0.33 6.94 -5.77
N ILE A 46 -0.83 5.71 -5.67
CA ILE A 46 -0.13 4.50 -6.15
C ILE A 46 0.15 4.61 -7.65
N ASN A 47 -0.86 4.94 -8.48
CA ASN A 47 -0.65 5.10 -9.92
C ASN A 47 0.32 6.23 -10.26
N ALA A 48 0.27 7.35 -9.54
CA ALA A 48 1.21 8.44 -9.73
C ALA A 48 2.66 8.00 -9.42
N GLU A 49 2.88 7.27 -8.32
CA GLU A 49 4.21 6.76 -7.96
C GLU A 49 4.74 5.73 -8.96
N ILE A 50 3.88 4.88 -9.53
CA ILE A 50 4.27 3.97 -10.61
C ILE A 50 4.75 4.78 -11.83
N ASN A 51 3.96 5.77 -12.26
CA ASN A 51 4.24 6.55 -13.47
C ASN A 51 5.43 7.50 -13.35
N MET A 52 5.78 7.91 -12.12
CA MET A 52 6.89 8.82 -11.86
C MET A 52 8.21 8.10 -11.54
N SER A 53 8.19 6.77 -11.44
CA SER A 53 9.37 6.01 -11.03
C SER A 53 10.17 5.56 -12.24
N ASP A 54 11.44 5.99 -12.29
CA ASP A 54 12.43 5.49 -13.26
C ASP A 54 13.04 4.13 -12.84
N ASP A 55 12.67 3.60 -11.66
CA ASP A 55 13.22 2.36 -11.10
C ASP A 55 12.19 1.21 -11.04
N GLU A 56 11.80 0.72 -12.22
CA GLU A 56 10.86 -0.40 -12.40
C GLU A 56 11.31 -1.69 -11.69
N ASP A 57 12.63 -1.85 -11.48
CA ASP A 57 13.20 -3.04 -10.85
C ASP A 57 13.16 -3.01 -9.32
N SER A 58 12.85 -1.88 -8.71
CA SER A 58 12.77 -1.76 -7.26
C SER A 58 11.64 -2.64 -6.71
N ALA A 59 11.91 -3.28 -5.56
CA ALA A 59 10.92 -4.12 -4.88
C ALA A 59 9.65 -3.33 -4.51
N TYR A 60 9.81 -2.04 -4.23
CA TYR A 60 8.71 -1.13 -3.95
C TYR A 60 7.83 -0.89 -5.18
N VAL A 61 8.39 -0.59 -6.35
CA VAL A 61 7.59 -0.36 -7.57
C VAL A 61 6.88 -1.64 -8.01
N LYS A 62 7.57 -2.79 -7.93
CA LYS A 62 6.95 -4.10 -8.18
C LYS A 62 5.75 -4.37 -7.26
N LEU A 63 5.86 -4.00 -5.98
CA LEU A 63 4.73 -4.04 -5.04
C LEU A 63 3.59 -3.13 -5.49
N LEU A 64 3.87 -1.87 -5.87
CA LEU A 64 2.84 -0.93 -6.30
C LEU A 64 2.09 -1.45 -7.54
N VAL A 65 2.81 -1.99 -8.51
CA VAL A 65 2.23 -2.58 -9.73
C VAL A 65 1.35 -3.78 -9.38
N ALA A 66 1.82 -4.68 -8.53
CA ALA A 66 1.05 -5.84 -8.09
C ALA A 66 -0.26 -5.42 -7.38
N ILE A 67 -0.19 -4.47 -6.44
CA ILE A 67 -1.38 -3.91 -5.79
C ILE A 67 -2.33 -3.32 -6.83
N ASN A 68 -1.83 -2.51 -7.77
CA ASN A 68 -2.69 -1.87 -8.77
C ASN A 68 -3.43 -2.90 -9.66
N GLN A 69 -2.76 -4.00 -10.03
CA GLN A 69 -3.36 -5.11 -10.78
C GLN A 69 -4.41 -5.86 -9.97
N ASP A 70 -4.12 -6.18 -8.70
CA ASP A 70 -5.05 -6.90 -7.82
C ASP A 70 -6.34 -6.10 -7.53
N LEU A 71 -6.26 -4.77 -7.60
CA LEU A 71 -7.40 -3.87 -7.41
C LEU A 71 -8.33 -3.78 -8.62
N ASP A 72 -7.86 -4.07 -9.84
CA ASP A 72 -8.63 -3.85 -11.09
C ASP A 72 -9.81 -4.82 -11.22
N GLY A 73 -9.71 -6.01 -10.61
CA GLY A 73 -10.76 -7.03 -10.59
C GLY A 73 -11.75 -6.95 -9.42
N LYS A 74 -11.56 -6.04 -8.46
CA LYS A 74 -12.31 -6.03 -7.19
C LYS A 74 -13.26 -4.83 -7.14
N LYS A 75 -14.55 -5.09 -6.92
CA LYS A 75 -15.59 -4.04 -6.76
C LYS A 75 -15.79 -3.61 -5.32
N ASP A 76 -15.54 -4.50 -4.37
CA ASP A 76 -15.77 -4.24 -2.96
C ASP A 76 -14.65 -3.39 -2.35
N ALA A 77 -15.02 -2.31 -1.68
CA ALA A 77 -14.06 -1.34 -1.15
C ALA A 77 -13.31 -1.87 0.07
N PHE A 78 -13.96 -2.70 0.90
CA PHE A 78 -13.34 -3.28 2.08
C PHE A 78 -12.21 -4.23 1.66
N PHE A 79 -12.48 -5.17 0.77
CA PHE A 79 -11.47 -6.11 0.26
C PHE A 79 -10.31 -5.39 -0.44
N GLN A 80 -10.58 -4.33 -1.19
CA GLN A 80 -9.52 -3.52 -1.81
C GLN A 80 -8.61 -2.86 -0.77
N LEU A 81 -9.18 -2.33 0.31
CA LEU A 81 -8.41 -1.76 1.41
C LEU A 81 -7.60 -2.83 2.16
N GLU A 82 -8.13 -4.04 2.31
CA GLU A 82 -7.40 -5.14 2.92
C GLU A 82 -6.18 -5.57 2.10
N ILE A 83 -6.30 -5.64 0.77
CA ILE A 83 -5.17 -5.91 -0.13
C ILE A 83 -4.07 -4.88 0.12
N ILE A 84 -4.40 -3.59 0.01
CA ILE A 84 -3.45 -2.49 0.22
C ILE A 84 -2.77 -2.59 1.59
N ARG A 85 -3.56 -2.74 2.67
CA ARG A 85 -3.03 -2.84 4.04
C ARG A 85 -2.06 -4.01 4.19
N ASN A 86 -2.46 -5.20 3.72
CA ASN A 86 -1.72 -6.44 3.94
C ASN A 86 -0.43 -6.49 3.12
N ASP A 87 -0.45 -6.00 1.90
CA ASP A 87 0.71 -6.03 1.02
C ASP A 87 1.78 -5.02 1.44
N PHE A 88 1.37 -3.81 1.84
CA PHE A 88 2.30 -2.88 2.47
C PHE A 88 2.83 -3.39 3.81
N PHE A 89 2.01 -4.08 4.61
CA PHE A 89 2.49 -4.72 5.84
C PHE A 89 3.57 -5.76 5.56
N ARG A 90 3.33 -6.70 4.63
CA ARG A 90 4.30 -7.71 4.22
C ARG A 90 5.59 -7.08 3.72
N PHE A 91 5.48 -6.05 2.91
CA PHE A 91 6.64 -5.29 2.42
C PHE A 91 7.45 -4.69 3.57
N ILE A 92 6.81 -3.95 4.48
CA ILE A 92 7.48 -3.32 5.63
C ILE A 92 8.21 -4.38 6.46
N VAL A 93 7.55 -5.49 6.80
CA VAL A 93 8.15 -6.59 7.58
C VAL A 93 9.35 -7.19 6.84
N ALA A 94 9.27 -7.40 5.53
CA ALA A 94 10.41 -7.91 4.76
C ALA A 94 11.61 -6.95 4.75
N GLN A 95 11.37 -5.63 4.79
CA GLN A 95 12.44 -4.64 4.80
C GLN A 95 13.04 -4.42 6.20
N THR A 96 12.24 -4.51 7.27
CA THR A 96 12.71 -4.30 8.65
C THR A 96 13.14 -5.58 9.35
N GLY A 97 12.61 -6.73 8.96
CA GLY A 97 13.03 -8.05 9.48
C GLY A 97 14.39 -8.50 8.93
N SER A 98 14.84 -7.93 7.81
CA SER A 98 16.16 -8.19 7.23
C SER A 98 17.29 -7.41 7.93
N SER A 99 16.98 -6.42 8.79
CA SER A 99 18.01 -5.61 9.48
C SER A 99 18.53 -6.21 10.78
N ASP A 100 17.86 -7.21 11.35
CA ASP A 100 18.25 -7.81 12.64
C ASP A 100 19.18 -9.03 12.52
N ALA A 101 19.60 -9.40 11.31
CA ALA A 101 20.55 -10.50 11.09
C ALA A 101 22.04 -10.08 11.16
N SER A 102 22.32 -8.84 11.59
CA SER A 102 23.67 -8.26 11.55
C SER A 102 24.10 -7.54 12.84
N ARG A 103 23.56 -7.93 14.01
CA ARG A 103 24.03 -7.44 15.31
C ARG A 103 24.46 -8.57 16.23
#